data_AF-A0A9N8QTK6-F1
#
_entry.id   AF-A0A9N8QTK6-F1
#
_cell.length_a   1.000
_cell.length_b   1.000
_cell.length_c   1.000
_cell.angle_alpha   90.00
_cell.angle_beta   90.00
_cell.angle_gamma   90.00
#
_symmetry.space_group_name_H-M   'P 1'
#
loop_
_entity.id
_entity.type
_entity.pdbx_description
1 polymer ?
#
loop_
_entity_poly.entity_id
_entity_poly.type
_entity_poly.pdbx_seq_one_letter_code
_entity_poly.pdbx_strand_id
1 'polypeptide(L)'
;MQQYAFKIIQKASHKNQNTALALNVKSLCAVLVNTFGDMYFQFRNIIPYQPPVFLIETFAKLALRMYNATQVLVPAELEEMLNYSLEWSEIAPHTLLNQLSIVAETNYDHHSCGEPLLHIQQMLRSLEIIFSKLSELDYIGQRKENIIVNEQEVSSNNNPKRGWSVLD
;
A
#
# COMPACT_ATOMS: atom_id res chain seq x y z
N MET A 1 -0.43 -3.47 -12.21
CA MET A 1 0.34 -3.82 -10.99
C MET A 1 1.87 -3.73 -11.13
N GLN A 2 2.57 -4.55 -11.93
CA GLN A 2 4.07 -4.56 -11.98
C GLN A 2 4.69 -3.19 -12.32
N GLN A 3 4.08 -2.45 -13.25
CA GLN A 3 4.52 -1.10 -13.61
C GLN A 3 4.42 -0.11 -12.43
N TYR A 4 3.41 -0.25 -11.57
CA TYR A 4 3.27 0.56 -10.37
C TYR A 4 4.40 0.27 -9.38
N ALA A 5 4.72 -1.01 -9.15
CA ALA A 5 5.83 -1.42 -8.29
C ALA A 5 7.17 -0.86 -8.79
N PHE A 6 7.43 -0.87 -10.11
CA PHE A 6 8.64 -0.25 -10.66
C PHE A 6 8.72 1.26 -10.39
N LYS A 7 7.62 1.99 -10.59
CA LYS A 7 7.57 3.43 -10.27
C LYS A 7 7.85 3.70 -8.79
N ILE A 8 7.26 2.91 -7.90
CA ILE A 8 7.48 3.01 -6.45
C ILE A 8 8.95 2.74 -6.10
N ILE A 9 9.54 1.68 -6.63
CA ILE A 9 10.95 1.34 -6.39
C ILE A 9 11.88 2.46 -6.86
N GLN A 10 11.62 3.06 -8.03
CA GLN A 10 12.39 4.19 -8.53
C GLN A 10 12.31 5.40 -7.60
N LYS A 11 11.11 5.73 -7.12
CA LYS A 11 10.90 6.83 -6.16
C LYS A 11 11.61 6.57 -4.84
N ALA A 12 11.42 5.39 -4.26
CA ALA A 12 12.06 4.99 -3.01
C ALA A 12 13.59 4.84 -3.11
N SER A 13 14.17 4.78 -4.32
CA SER A 13 15.62 4.69 -4.52
C SER A 13 16.28 6.06 -4.76
N HIS A 14 15.51 7.15 -4.76
CA HIS A 14 16.06 8.50 -4.89
C HIS A 14 16.94 8.87 -3.68
N LYS A 15 17.95 9.74 -3.86
CA LYS A 15 18.96 10.04 -2.82
C LYS A 15 18.39 10.53 -1.48
N ASN A 16 17.18 11.10 -1.48
CA ASN A 16 16.51 11.65 -0.29
C ASN A 16 15.47 10.68 0.30
N GLN A 17 15.47 9.40 -0.09
CA GLN A 17 14.45 8.40 0.27
C GLN A 17 15.04 7.25 1.09
N ASN A 18 15.84 7.58 2.11
CA ASN A 18 16.48 6.61 3.00
C ASN A 18 15.72 6.43 4.33
N THR A 19 14.40 6.61 4.33
CA THR A 19 13.55 6.38 5.50
C THR A 19 13.19 4.90 5.61
N ALA A 20 12.97 4.41 6.83
CA ALA A 20 12.52 3.03 7.07
C ALA A 20 11.27 2.69 6.25
N LEU A 21 10.29 3.61 6.23
CA LEU A 21 9.09 3.51 5.39
C LEU A 21 9.40 3.30 3.91
N ALA A 22 10.27 4.14 3.31
CA ALA A 22 10.62 4.02 1.89
C ALA A 22 11.33 2.70 1.58
N LEU A 23 12.23 2.25 2.46
CA LEU A 23 12.93 0.97 2.34
C LEU A 23 11.97 -0.21 2.44
N ASN A 24 11.02 -0.17 3.36
CA ASN A 24 10.05 -1.25 3.58
C ASN A 24 9.04 -1.36 2.43
N VAL A 25 8.51 -0.23 1.96
CA VAL A 25 7.66 -0.18 0.76
C VAL A 25 8.42 -0.70 -0.47
N LYS A 26 9.68 -0.31 -0.63
CA LYS A 26 10.56 -0.80 -1.70
C LYS A 26 10.78 -2.31 -1.61
N SER A 27 11.03 -2.84 -0.42
CA SER A 27 11.23 -4.27 -0.17
C SER A 27 10.02 -5.09 -0.61
N LEU A 28 8.81 -4.68 -0.22
CA LEU A 28 7.57 -5.34 -0.65
C LEU A 28 7.34 -5.26 -2.17
N CYS A 29 7.60 -4.11 -2.79
CA CYS A 29 7.53 -3.99 -4.25
C CYS A 29 8.55 -4.90 -4.95
N ALA A 30 9.74 -5.06 -4.40
CA ALA A 30 10.76 -5.95 -4.93
C ALA A 30 10.33 -7.42 -4.85
N VAL A 31 9.74 -7.85 -3.72
CA VAL A 31 9.17 -9.20 -3.57
C VAL A 31 8.11 -9.48 -4.64
N LEU A 32 7.22 -8.52 -4.91
CA LEU A 32 6.21 -8.66 -5.95
C LEU A 32 6.83 -8.80 -7.34
N VAL A 33 7.74 -7.89 -7.71
CA VAL A 33 8.38 -7.90 -9.04
C VAL A 33 9.17 -9.17 -9.27
N ASN A 34 9.94 -9.62 -8.27
CA ASN A 34 10.71 -10.86 -8.36
C ASN A 34 9.80 -12.08 -8.49
N THR A 35 8.71 -12.14 -7.71
CA THR A 35 7.74 -13.23 -7.80
C THR A 35 7.03 -13.28 -9.15
N PHE A 36 6.70 -12.11 -9.72
CA PHE A 36 6.18 -12.03 -11.09
C PHE A 36 7.20 -12.50 -12.12
N GLY A 37 8.48 -12.14 -11.95
CA GLY A 37 9.57 -12.64 -12.80
C GLY A 37 9.66 -14.16 -12.79
N ASP A 38 9.65 -14.77 -11.60
CA ASP A 38 9.72 -16.22 -11.41
C ASP A 38 8.55 -16.95 -12.07
N MET A 39 7.33 -16.41 -11.97
CA MET A 39 6.12 -17.06 -12.46
C MET A 39 5.77 -16.75 -13.93
N TYR A 40 6.37 -15.71 -14.54
CA TYR A 40 5.90 -15.14 -15.81
C TYR A 40 5.81 -16.16 -16.96
N PHE A 41 6.89 -16.93 -17.18
CA PHE A 41 6.93 -17.89 -18.28
C PHE A 41 5.88 -19.00 -18.12
N GLN A 42 5.77 -19.54 -16.90
CA GLN A 42 4.81 -20.60 -16.56
C GLN A 42 3.37 -20.09 -16.73
N PHE A 43 3.08 -18.91 -16.18
CA PHE A 43 1.77 -18.28 -16.27
C PHE A 43 1.34 -18.03 -17.71
N ARG A 44 2.25 -17.60 -18.58
CA ARG A 44 1.91 -17.26 -19.96
C ARG A 44 1.81 -18.49 -20.87
N ASN A 45 2.69 -19.47 -20.72
CA ASN A 45 2.86 -20.52 -21.73
C ASN A 45 2.35 -21.90 -21.28
N ILE A 46 2.23 -22.14 -19.97
CA ILE A 46 1.95 -23.47 -19.43
C ILE A 46 0.58 -23.49 -18.76
N ILE A 47 0.32 -22.57 -17.83
CA ILE A 47 -0.91 -22.53 -17.02
C ILE A 47 -2.22 -22.56 -17.85
N PRO A 48 -2.34 -21.91 -19.02
CA PRO A 48 -3.57 -21.96 -19.81
C PRO A 48 -3.99 -23.37 -20.25
N TYR A 49 -3.06 -24.32 -20.27
CA TYR A 49 -3.28 -25.71 -20.68
C TYR A 49 -3.29 -26.68 -19.49
N GLN A 50 -3.29 -26.16 -18.26
CA GLN A 50 -3.23 -26.95 -17.03
C GLN A 50 -4.54 -26.88 -16.24
N PRO A 51 -4.79 -27.84 -15.34
CA PRO A 51 -5.90 -27.79 -14.40
C PRO A 51 -5.86 -26.54 -13.49
N PRO A 52 -7.02 -26.08 -12.94
CA PRO A 52 -7.10 -24.86 -12.13
C PRO A 52 -6.18 -24.80 -10.90
N VAL A 53 -5.79 -25.95 -10.36
CA VAL A 53 -4.84 -26.06 -9.23
C VAL A 53 -3.55 -25.30 -9.49
N PHE A 54 -3.02 -25.31 -10.71
CA PHE A 54 -1.76 -24.64 -11.06
C PHE A 54 -1.90 -23.11 -11.08
N LEU A 55 -3.07 -22.62 -11.49
CA LEU A 55 -3.38 -21.18 -11.42
C LEU A 55 -3.49 -20.73 -9.95
N ILE A 56 -4.21 -21.50 -9.13
CA ILE A 56 -4.39 -21.23 -7.71
C ILE A 56 -3.05 -21.30 -6.97
N GLU A 57 -2.22 -22.32 -7.24
CA GLU A 57 -0.87 -22.46 -6.69
C GLU A 57 -0.01 -21.22 -6.98
N THR A 58 -0.09 -20.67 -8.19
CA THR A 58 0.69 -19.48 -8.59
C THR A 58 0.36 -18.28 -7.70
N PHE A 59 -0.92 -18.05 -7.43
CA PHE A 59 -1.34 -16.93 -6.59
C PHE A 59 -1.19 -17.23 -5.09
N ALA A 60 -1.32 -18.48 -4.65
CA ALA A 60 -0.99 -18.89 -3.28
C ALA A 60 0.50 -18.63 -2.98
N LYS A 61 1.41 -18.94 -3.92
CA LYS A 61 2.84 -18.61 -3.80
C LYS A 61 3.08 -17.10 -3.70
N LEU A 62 2.38 -16.30 -4.52
CA LEU A 62 2.46 -14.84 -4.45
C LEU A 62 1.99 -14.33 -3.08
N ALA A 63 0.84 -14.80 -2.62
CA ALA A 63 0.24 -14.40 -1.35
C ALA A 63 1.17 -14.73 -0.18
N LEU A 64 1.72 -15.95 -0.15
CA LEU A 64 2.64 -16.38 0.89
C LEU A 64 3.95 -15.59 0.90
N ARG A 65 4.54 -15.32 -0.27
CA ARG A 65 5.76 -14.51 -0.35
C ARG A 65 5.53 -13.08 0.13
N MET A 66 4.40 -12.48 -0.25
CA MET A 66 4.03 -11.14 0.20
C MET A 66 3.72 -11.11 1.70
N TYR A 67 3.03 -12.12 2.23
CA TYR A 67 2.77 -12.25 3.66
C TYR A 67 4.07 -12.42 4.45
N ASN A 68 4.96 -13.31 4.02
CA ASN A 68 6.25 -13.49 4.68
C ASN A 68 7.09 -12.21 4.65
N ALA A 69 7.01 -11.43 3.57
CA ALA A 69 7.68 -10.13 3.50
C ALA A 69 7.19 -9.14 4.58
N THR A 70 5.93 -9.23 5.01
CA THR A 70 5.43 -8.42 6.14
C THR A 70 5.92 -8.95 7.48
N GLN A 71 6.02 -10.26 7.64
CA GLN A 71 6.48 -10.90 8.89
C GLN A 71 7.96 -10.64 9.21
N VAL A 72 8.78 -10.32 8.22
CA VAL A 72 10.21 -10.03 8.40
C VAL A 72 10.45 -8.59 8.87
N LEU A 73 9.47 -7.69 8.73
CA LEU A 73 9.61 -6.29 9.14
C LEU A 73 9.53 -6.14 10.66
N VAL A 74 10.20 -5.11 11.18
CA VAL A 74 10.06 -4.71 12.59
C VAL A 74 8.60 -4.29 12.84
N PRO A 75 7.94 -4.73 13.92
CA PRO A 75 6.49 -4.50 14.12
C PRO A 75 6.05 -3.04 14.01
N ALA A 76 6.82 -2.10 14.58
CA ALA A 76 6.51 -0.68 14.50
C ALA A 76 6.61 -0.12 13.07
N GLU A 77 7.57 -0.61 12.28
CA GLU A 77 7.74 -0.18 10.90
C GLU A 77 6.71 -0.82 9.97
N LEU A 78 6.30 -2.07 10.26
CA LEU A 78 5.19 -2.73 9.59
C LEU A 78 3.90 -1.94 9.81
N GLU A 79 3.61 -1.59 11.06
CA GLU A 79 2.43 -0.80 11.41
C GLU A 79 2.44 0.56 10.70
N GLU A 80 3.57 1.28 10.71
CA GLU A 80 3.72 2.54 9.99
C GLU A 80 3.43 2.39 8.49
N MET A 81 4.01 1.37 7.87
CA MET A 81 3.84 1.10 6.44
C MET A 81 2.41 0.71 6.08
N LEU A 82 1.75 -0.11 6.90
CA LEU A 82 0.35 -0.48 6.69
C LEU A 82 -0.58 0.71 6.89
N ASN A 83 -0.35 1.54 7.91
CA ASN A 83 -1.11 2.77 8.13
C ASN A 83 -0.90 3.78 7.00
N TYR A 84 0.33 3.88 6.48
CA TYR A 84 0.63 4.67 5.29
C TYR A 84 -0.14 4.16 4.06
N SER A 85 -0.19 2.85 3.86
CA SER A 85 -0.97 2.26 2.76
C SER A 85 -2.47 2.53 2.92
N LEU A 86 -3.01 2.45 4.14
CA LEU A 86 -4.39 2.78 4.47
C LEU A 86 -4.72 4.24 4.14
N GLU A 87 -3.84 5.16 4.55
CA GLU A 87 -4.02 6.61 4.31
C GLU A 87 -4.31 6.90 2.83
N TRP A 88 -3.60 6.22 1.92
CA TRP A 88 -3.70 6.48 0.48
C TRP A 88 -4.68 5.57 -0.28
N SER A 89 -4.87 4.34 0.17
CA SER A 89 -5.67 3.32 -0.55
C SER A 89 -7.06 3.08 0.03
N GLU A 90 -7.31 3.53 1.26
CA GLU A 90 -8.52 3.21 2.04
C GLU A 90 -8.69 1.71 2.34
N ILE A 91 -7.63 0.91 2.13
CA ILE A 91 -7.63 -0.51 2.45
C ILE A 91 -7.07 -0.71 3.85
N ALA A 92 -7.89 -1.29 4.71
CA ALA A 92 -7.50 -1.54 6.09
C ALA A 92 -6.37 -2.58 6.17
N PRO A 93 -5.39 -2.38 7.09
CA PRO A 93 -4.27 -3.30 7.30
C PRO A 93 -4.71 -4.75 7.50
N HIS A 94 -5.72 -4.97 8.34
CA HIS A 94 -6.25 -6.30 8.62
C HIS A 94 -6.87 -6.95 7.38
N THR A 95 -7.53 -6.18 6.52
CA THR A 95 -8.12 -6.68 5.27
C THR A 95 -7.04 -7.23 4.35
N LEU A 96 -5.97 -6.46 4.14
CA LEU A 96 -4.86 -6.88 3.29
C LEU A 96 -4.17 -8.13 3.84
N LEU A 97 -3.79 -8.12 5.12
CA LEU A 97 -3.10 -9.25 5.75
C LEU A 97 -3.96 -10.52 5.76
N ASN A 98 -5.26 -10.39 6.02
CA ASN A 98 -6.19 -11.51 5.99
C ASN A 98 -6.34 -12.08 4.57
N GLN A 99 -6.48 -11.23 3.55
CA GLN A 99 -6.56 -11.67 2.15
C GLN A 99 -5.28 -12.42 1.72
N LEU A 100 -4.11 -11.93 2.12
CA LEU A 100 -2.84 -12.64 1.87
C LEU A 100 -2.84 -14.01 2.56
N SER A 101 -3.25 -14.07 3.83
CA SER A 101 -3.30 -15.32 4.61
C SER A 101 -4.27 -16.34 4.00
N ILE A 102 -5.50 -15.93 3.69
CA ILE A 102 -6.55 -16.79 3.11
C ILE A 102 -6.08 -17.40 1.78
N VAL A 103 -5.47 -16.59 0.91
CA VAL A 103 -4.98 -17.08 -0.39
C VAL A 103 -3.74 -17.97 -0.20
N ALA A 104 -2.85 -17.65 0.73
CA ALA A 104 -1.66 -18.45 1.02
C ALA A 104 -2.01 -19.84 1.59
N GLU A 105 -3.04 -19.92 2.43
CA GLU A 105 -3.48 -21.15 3.13
C GLU A 105 -4.64 -21.86 2.41
N THR A 106 -4.87 -21.53 1.13
CA THR A 106 -5.95 -22.15 0.36
C THR A 106 -5.79 -23.67 0.30
N ASN A 107 -6.78 -24.39 0.80
CA ASN A 107 -6.90 -25.83 0.64
C ASN A 107 -7.67 -26.15 -0.64
N TYR A 108 -7.00 -26.68 -1.65
CA TYR A 108 -7.57 -26.87 -2.97
C TYR A 108 -8.59 -28.01 -3.02
N ASP A 109 -9.79 -27.71 -3.52
CA ASP A 109 -10.80 -28.70 -3.93
C ASP A 109 -11.14 -28.50 -5.41
N HIS A 110 -10.90 -29.53 -6.21
CA HIS A 110 -11.17 -29.50 -7.65
C HIS A 110 -12.65 -29.26 -7.98
N HIS A 111 -13.56 -29.66 -7.08
CA HIS A 111 -15.00 -29.48 -7.26
C HIS A 111 -15.48 -28.08 -6.83
N SER A 112 -14.65 -27.33 -6.11
CA SER A 112 -14.98 -26.01 -5.58
C SER A 112 -13.85 -25.00 -5.81
N CYS A 113 -13.54 -24.75 -7.09
CA CYS A 113 -12.49 -23.80 -7.47
C CYS A 113 -12.95 -22.32 -7.39
N GLY A 114 -14.25 -22.05 -7.26
CA GLY A 114 -14.80 -20.70 -7.28
C GLY A 114 -14.34 -19.82 -6.11
N GLU A 115 -14.39 -20.36 -4.89
CA GLU A 115 -14.00 -19.66 -3.66
C GLU A 115 -12.52 -19.24 -3.66
N PRO A 116 -11.54 -20.14 -3.94
CA PRO A 116 -10.14 -19.75 -4.12
C PRO A 116 -9.94 -18.63 -5.13
N LEU A 117 -10.61 -18.71 -6.29
CA LEU A 117 -10.46 -17.71 -7.35
C LEU A 117 -11.03 -16.35 -6.93
N LEU A 118 -12.13 -16.34 -6.17
CA LEU A 118 -12.71 -15.12 -5.60
C LEU A 118 -11.75 -14.46 -4.60
N HIS A 119 -11.17 -15.24 -3.68
CA HIS A 119 -10.19 -14.72 -2.72
C HIS A 119 -8.93 -14.17 -3.42
N ILE A 120 -8.44 -14.87 -4.44
CA ILE A 120 -7.33 -14.40 -5.28
C ILE A 120 -7.69 -13.06 -5.94
N GLN A 121 -8.87 -12.95 -6.53
CA GLN A 121 -9.33 -11.71 -7.18
C GLN A 121 -9.39 -10.55 -6.18
N GLN A 122 -9.94 -10.77 -4.99
CA GLN A 122 -10.04 -9.77 -3.94
C GLN A 122 -8.66 -9.29 -3.49
N MET A 123 -7.73 -10.22 -3.23
CA MET A 123 -6.35 -9.92 -2.87
C MET A 123 -5.65 -9.09 -3.96
N LEU A 124 -5.76 -9.52 -5.23
CA LEU A 124 -5.14 -8.82 -6.36
C LEU A 124 -5.70 -7.41 -6.52
N ARG A 125 -7.01 -7.22 -6.34
CA ARG A 125 -7.65 -5.91 -6.40
C ARG A 125 -7.13 -4.99 -5.30
N SER A 126 -6.98 -5.49 -4.07
CA SER A 126 -6.42 -4.71 -2.97
C SER A 126 -4.98 -4.28 -3.24
N LEU A 127 -4.13 -5.20 -3.68
CA LEU A 127 -2.75 -4.92 -4.06
C LEU A 127 -2.67 -3.91 -5.21
N GLU A 128 -3.55 -4.03 -6.21
CA GLU A 128 -3.61 -3.10 -7.33
C GLU A 128 -3.95 -1.68 -6.89
N ILE A 129 -4.96 -1.52 -6.04
CA ILE A 129 -5.36 -0.21 -5.51
C ILE A 129 -4.21 0.41 -4.71
N ILE A 130 -3.60 -0.35 -3.79
CA ILE A 130 -2.47 0.13 -2.98
C ILE A 130 -1.33 0.58 -3.88
N PHE A 131 -0.84 -0.28 -4.77
CA PHE A 131 0.31 0.06 -5.59
C PHE A 131 0.00 1.16 -6.60
N SER A 132 -1.21 1.22 -7.16
CA SER A 132 -1.61 2.33 -8.03
C SER A 132 -1.50 3.66 -7.28
N LYS A 133 -2.12 3.75 -6.09
CA LYS A 133 -2.11 4.98 -5.28
C LYS A 133 -0.71 5.39 -4.84
N LEU A 134 0.09 4.46 -4.31
CA LEU A 134 1.46 4.76 -3.93
C LEU A 134 2.33 5.16 -5.14
N SER A 135 2.02 4.66 -6.34
CA SER A 135 2.74 5.04 -7.56
C SER A 135 2.37 6.43 -8.10
N GLU A 136 1.28 7.05 -7.62
CA GLU A 136 0.85 8.40 -7.99
C GLU A 136 1.57 9.48 -7.16
N LEU A 137 2.06 9.14 -5.97
CA LEU A 137 2.71 10.07 -5.02
C LEU A 137 4.02 10.64 -5.55
N ASP A 138 4.38 11.87 -5.21
CA ASP A 138 5.65 12.46 -5.68
C ASP A 138 6.85 11.72 -5.09
N TYR A 139 6.75 11.32 -3.82
CA TYR A 139 7.75 10.54 -3.11
C TYR A 139 7.12 9.67 -2.01
N ILE A 140 7.83 8.64 -1.56
CA ILE A 140 7.34 7.77 -0.48
C ILE A 140 7.55 8.47 0.87
N GLY A 141 6.50 8.52 1.67
CA GLY A 141 6.42 9.32 2.90
C GLY A 141 5.61 10.61 2.76
N GLN A 142 5.12 10.95 1.56
CA GLN A 142 4.16 12.05 1.37
C GLN A 142 2.88 11.78 2.19
N ARG A 143 2.44 12.75 3.00
CA ARG A 143 1.19 12.69 3.78
C ARG A 143 0.11 13.54 3.11
N LYS A 144 -1.16 13.18 3.30
CA LYS A 144 -2.30 14.02 2.87
C LYS A 144 -2.23 15.36 3.61
N GLU A 145 -2.34 16.46 2.88
CA GLU A 145 -2.42 17.79 3.49
C GLU A 145 -3.69 17.88 4.33
N ASN A 146 -3.53 17.88 5.66
CA ASN A 146 -4.62 18.25 6.56
C ASN A 146 -4.72 19.78 6.53
N ILE A 147 -5.56 20.35 5.67
CA ILE A 147 -5.93 21.77 5.81
C ILE A 147 -6.78 21.89 7.07
N ILE A 148 -6.13 22.17 8.19
CA ILE A 148 -6.80 22.56 9.43
C ILE A 148 -7.18 24.03 9.26
N VAL A 149 -8.42 24.29 8.83
CA VAL A 149 -8.99 25.64 8.90
C VAL A 149 -9.34 25.90 10.36
N ASN A 150 -8.38 26.45 11.12
CA ASN A 150 -8.73 27.14 12.36
C ASN A 150 -9.36 28.47 11.94
N GLU A 151 -10.69 28.57 12.02
CA GLU A 151 -11.35 29.86 12.06
C GLU A 151 -10.83 30.60 13.31
N GLN A 152 -9.84 31.46 13.13
CA GLN A 152 -9.51 32.46 14.14
C GLN A 152 -10.66 33.46 14.16
N GLU A 153 -11.48 33.42 15.20
CA GLU A 153 -12.38 34.52 15.53
C GLU A 153 -11.53 35.79 15.70
N VAL A 154 -11.58 36.68 14.71
CA VAL A 154 -10.95 37.99 14.78
C VAL A 154 -11.75 38.82 15.78
N SER A 155 -11.42 38.72 17.06
CA SER A 155 -11.94 39.62 18.09
C SER A 155 -11.45 41.04 17.79
N SER A 156 -12.29 41.84 17.14
CA SER A 156 -12.07 43.28 16.92
C SER A 156 -12.05 44.01 18.27
N ASN A 157 -10.87 44.18 18.86
CA ASN A 157 -10.66 45.05 20.01
C ASN A 157 -10.55 46.51 19.55
N ASN A 158 -11.69 47.18 19.35
CA ASN A 158 -11.75 48.63 19.22
C ASN A 158 -11.76 49.28 20.61
N ASN A 159 -10.60 49.75 21.07
CA ASN A 159 -10.51 50.68 22.20
C ASN A 159 -9.44 51.76 21.91
N PRO A 160 -9.81 52.90 21.29
CA PRO A 160 -8.90 54.03 21.18
C PRO A 160 -8.79 54.78 22.51
N LYS A 161 -7.56 54.80 23.06
CA LYS A 161 -7.17 55.50 24.28
C LYS A 161 -7.27 57.03 24.11
N ARG A 162 -7.86 57.67 25.12
CA ARG A 162 -7.83 59.11 25.39
C ARG A 162 -6.38 59.63 25.52
N GLY A 163 -6.07 60.77 24.91
CA GLY A 163 -5.01 61.69 25.37
C GLY A 163 -4.35 62.55 24.29
N TRP A 164 -4.78 63.81 24.15
CA TRP A 164 -3.98 65.05 24.33
C TRP A 164 -4.72 66.25 23.69
N SER A 165 -5.00 67.29 24.49
CA SER A 165 -5.65 68.54 24.07
C SER A 165 -4.60 69.64 23.99
N VAL A 166 -4.55 70.38 22.87
CA VAL A 166 -3.63 71.50 22.66
C VAL A 166 -4.34 72.80 23.01
N LEU A 167 -4.46 73.09 24.31
CA LEU A 167 -4.71 74.42 24.89
C LEU A 167 -4.33 74.34 26.39
N ASP A 168 -3.03 74.37 26.66
CA ASP A 168 -2.41 74.97 27.86
C ASP A 168 -0.98 75.39 27.46
#